data_AF-I1RZG5-F1
#
_entry.id   AF-I1RZG5-F1
#
_cell.length_a   1.000
_cell.length_b   1.000
_cell.length_c   1.000
_cell.angle_alpha   90.00
_cell.angle_beta   90.00
_cell.angle_gamma   90.00
#
_symmetry.space_group_name_H-M   'P 1'
#
loop_
_entity.id
_entity.type
_entity.pdbx_description
1 polymer ?
#
loop_
_entity_poly.entity_id
_entity_poly.type
_entity_poly.pdbx_seq_one_letter_code
_entity_poly.pdbx_strand_id
1 'polypeptide(L)'
;MTSAGAAGRTIKFGPFEVTNQVFLSTPHSFALVNLKPLIPGHVLVCPHKPHKRLTDLTPEETADLFTTVQLTQRLMARAHFRTPEPESGSFSIAVQDGADAGQTVPHVHVHVVPRTAGDMETTDAVYVELASEEGNVGGALWDRELGARPQPGGGMSQVDDEDREPRSVEEMMEETEQYKAMLKEMGIE
;
A
#
# COMPACT_ATOMS: atom_id res chain seq x y z
N MET A 1 5.23 6.34 30.49
CA MET A 1 6.71 6.42 30.34
C MET A 1 6.96 7.39 29.21
N THR A 2 7.73 8.43 29.49
CA THR A 2 7.82 9.68 28.73
C THR A 2 8.50 9.52 27.38
N SER A 3 7.94 10.23 26.41
CA SER A 3 8.50 10.62 25.11
C SER A 3 9.99 10.96 25.17
N ALA A 4 10.80 10.26 24.38
CA ALA A 4 12.14 10.64 23.98
C ALA A 4 12.18 10.61 22.44
N GLY A 5 12.74 11.67 21.84
CA GLY A 5 12.43 12.10 20.47
C GLY A 5 12.71 11.10 19.36
N ALA A 6 11.76 11.00 18.43
CA ALA A 6 12.00 10.51 17.08
C ALA A 6 12.16 11.72 16.16
N ALA A 7 13.38 12.24 16.06
CA ALA A 7 13.78 12.94 14.83
C ALA A 7 13.58 11.92 13.70
N GLY A 8 12.67 12.24 12.77
CA GLY A 8 11.96 11.28 11.91
C GLY A 8 12.88 10.27 11.24
N ARG A 9 12.68 8.99 11.53
CA ARG A 9 13.35 7.90 10.84
C ARG A 9 12.89 7.91 9.38
N THR A 10 13.83 8.01 8.45
CA THR A 10 13.56 7.83 7.02
C THR A 10 12.96 6.44 6.78
N ILE A 11 11.78 6.39 6.14
CA ILE A 11 11.10 5.14 5.78
C ILE A 11 11.29 4.91 4.28
N LYS A 12 11.62 3.66 3.92
CA LYS A 12 11.84 3.28 2.53
C LYS A 12 10.92 2.15 2.09
N PHE A 13 10.45 2.24 0.85
CA PHE A 13 9.81 1.16 0.13
C PHE A 13 10.74 0.69 -0.98
N GLY A 14 11.52 -0.38 -0.74
CA GLY A 14 12.59 -0.76 -1.65
C GLY A 14 13.67 0.33 -1.69
N PRO A 15 14.03 0.87 -2.86
CA PRO A 15 14.98 1.98 -2.96
C PRO A 15 14.35 3.36 -2.66
N PHE A 16 13.02 3.47 -2.71
CA PHE A 16 12.30 4.74 -2.70
C PHE A 16 12.10 5.27 -1.28
N GLU A 17 12.28 6.56 -1.07
CA GLU A 17 11.95 7.21 0.20
C GLU A 17 10.46 7.57 0.24
N VAL A 18 9.75 7.06 1.23
CA VAL A 18 8.27 7.18 1.33
C VAL A 18 7.81 7.83 2.63
N THR A 19 8.72 8.46 3.38
CA THR A 19 8.46 9.00 4.73
C THR A 19 7.21 9.88 4.79
N ASN A 20 6.99 10.71 3.77
CA ASN A 20 5.87 11.66 3.74
C ASN A 20 4.53 11.03 3.33
N GLN A 21 4.55 9.81 2.78
CA GLN A 21 3.36 9.07 2.35
C GLN A 21 2.86 8.09 3.43
N VAL A 22 3.60 7.94 4.53
CA VAL A 22 3.27 7.03 5.63
C VAL A 22 2.27 7.69 6.58
N PHE A 23 1.14 7.02 6.79
CA PHE A 23 0.09 7.46 7.73
C PHE A 23 0.03 6.63 9.02
N LEU A 24 0.60 5.41 9.03
CA LEU A 24 0.66 4.53 10.20
C LEU A 24 2.02 3.85 10.29
N SER A 25 2.59 3.77 11.49
CA SER A 25 3.83 3.02 11.74
C SER A 25 3.71 2.24 13.04
N THR A 26 3.99 0.95 12.97
CA THR A 26 4.04 0.01 14.10
C THR A 26 5.50 -0.42 14.35
N PRO A 27 5.78 -1.27 15.36
CA PRO A 27 7.15 -1.71 15.64
C PRO A 27 7.87 -2.38 14.45
N HIS A 28 7.15 -3.14 13.62
CA HIS A 28 7.75 -3.88 12.49
C HIS A 28 7.21 -3.47 11.12
N SER A 29 6.15 -2.67 11.04
CA SER A 29 5.46 -2.35 9.79
C SER A 29 5.12 -0.87 9.67
N PHE A 30 4.76 -0.46 8.46
CA PHE A 30 4.19 0.84 8.16
C PHE A 30 3.11 0.72 7.08
N ALA A 31 2.18 1.67 7.04
CA ALA A 31 1.20 1.79 5.99
C ALA A 31 1.33 3.15 5.28
N LEU A 32 1.18 3.14 3.96
CA LEU A 32 1.35 4.31 3.10
C LEU A 32 0.28 4.41 2.03
N VAL A 33 0.02 5.65 1.60
CA VAL A 33 -0.86 5.92 0.46
C VAL A 33 -0.19 5.53 -0.86
N ASN A 34 -0.97 5.04 -1.81
CA ASN A 34 -0.46 4.52 -3.08
C ASN A 34 -0.28 5.62 -4.14
N LEU A 35 0.79 5.61 -4.93
CA LEU A 35 0.99 6.60 -5.99
C LEU A 35 -0.07 6.50 -7.11
N LYS A 36 -0.44 5.27 -7.47
CA LYS A 36 -1.48 4.97 -8.47
C LYS A 36 -2.53 4.02 -7.85
N PRO A 37 -3.47 4.54 -7.04
CA PRO A 37 -4.43 3.68 -6.34
C PRO A 37 -5.45 3.12 -7.34
N LEU A 38 -5.56 1.79 -7.47
CA LEU A 38 -6.58 1.14 -8.31
C LEU A 38 -7.97 1.80 -8.20
N ILE A 39 -8.43 1.97 -6.96
CA ILE A 39 -9.64 2.71 -6.58
C ILE A 39 -9.36 3.55 -5.33
N PRO A 40 -10.18 4.56 -5.00
CA PRO A 40 -10.02 5.37 -3.80
C PRO A 40 -9.83 4.52 -2.53
N GLY A 41 -8.84 4.86 -1.70
CA GLY A 41 -8.51 4.11 -0.49
C GLY A 41 -7.62 2.88 -0.70
N HIS A 42 -7.16 2.59 -1.92
CA HIS A 42 -6.11 1.59 -2.13
C HIS A 42 -4.79 2.06 -1.50
N VAL A 43 -4.41 1.42 -0.41
CA VAL A 43 -3.18 1.68 0.35
C VAL A 43 -2.31 0.42 0.45
N LEU A 44 -1.06 0.61 0.85
CA LEU A 44 -0.10 -0.49 1.05
C LEU A 44 0.28 -0.62 2.53
N VAL A 45 0.58 -1.86 2.96
CA VAL A 45 1.21 -2.15 4.26
C VAL A 45 2.49 -2.95 4.04
N CYS A 46 3.61 -2.48 4.59
CA CYS A 46 4.94 -3.03 4.35
C CYS A 46 5.70 -3.23 5.68
N PRO A 47 6.60 -4.21 5.80
CA PRO A 47 7.53 -4.28 6.92
C PRO A 47 8.58 -3.14 6.83
N HIS A 48 9.15 -2.71 7.96
CA HIS A 48 10.25 -1.72 7.96
C HIS A 48 11.54 -2.27 7.34
N LYS A 49 11.79 -3.58 7.49
CA LYS A 49 12.92 -4.25 6.84
C LYS A 49 12.53 -4.60 5.40
N PRO A 50 13.36 -4.24 4.39
CA PRO A 50 13.06 -4.47 2.98
C PRO A 50 13.26 -5.93 2.56
N HIS A 51 12.53 -6.83 3.20
CA HIS A 51 12.46 -8.25 2.86
C HIS A 51 11.86 -8.40 1.47
N LYS A 52 12.45 -9.25 0.62
CA LYS A 52 11.97 -9.42 -0.76
C LYS A 52 10.78 -10.35 -0.82
N ARG A 53 10.79 -11.39 0.02
CA ARG A 53 9.81 -12.46 0.02
C ARG A 53 9.08 -12.56 1.35
N LEU A 54 7.83 -13.02 1.34
CA LEU A 54 7.09 -13.32 2.57
C LEU A 54 7.83 -14.32 3.46
N THR A 55 8.54 -15.27 2.87
CA THR A 55 9.35 -16.29 3.57
C THR A 55 10.56 -15.73 4.32
N ASP A 56 10.94 -14.46 4.06
CA ASP A 56 12.07 -13.81 4.72
C ASP A 56 11.65 -13.16 6.06
N LEU A 57 10.34 -13.06 6.33
CA LEU A 57 9.81 -12.44 7.54
C LEU A 57 9.96 -13.39 8.74
N THR A 58 10.29 -12.79 9.89
CA THR A 58 10.19 -13.46 11.19
C THR A 58 8.72 -13.62 11.62
N PRO A 59 8.38 -14.57 12.52
CA PRO A 59 7.03 -14.70 13.05
C PRO A 59 6.47 -13.41 13.65
N GLU A 60 7.30 -12.63 14.33
CA GLU A 60 6.94 -11.33 14.90
C GLU A 60 6.63 -10.30 13.82
N GLU A 61 7.44 -10.23 12.76
CA GLU A 61 7.20 -9.35 11.61
C GLU A 61 5.93 -9.76 10.85
N THR A 62 5.68 -11.06 10.66
CA THR A 62 4.45 -11.55 10.04
C THR A 62 3.21 -11.19 10.86
N ALA A 63 3.26 -11.38 12.18
CA ALA A 63 2.15 -11.06 13.07
C ALA A 63 1.85 -9.56 13.08
N ASP A 64 2.89 -8.72 13.19
CA ASP A 64 2.75 -7.27 13.16
C ASP A 64 2.25 -6.77 11.80
N LEU A 65 2.74 -7.34 10.69
CA LEU A 65 2.29 -6.99 9.34
C LEU A 65 0.77 -7.17 9.18
N PHE A 66 0.25 -8.36 9.51
CA PHE A 66 -1.18 -8.63 9.35
C PHE A 66 -2.06 -7.98 10.43
N THR A 67 -1.53 -7.73 11.63
CA THR A 67 -2.22 -6.88 12.62
C THR A 67 -2.34 -5.44 12.11
N THR A 68 -1.30 -4.93 11.45
CA THR A 68 -1.31 -3.61 10.81
C THR A 68 -2.30 -3.58 9.65
N VAL A 69 -2.37 -4.64 8.82
CA VAL A 69 -3.42 -4.77 7.78
C VAL A 69 -4.81 -4.67 8.37
N GLN A 70 -5.10 -5.35 9.49
CA GLN A 70 -6.42 -5.25 10.15
C GLN A 70 -6.72 -3.84 10.65
N LEU A 71 -5.73 -3.13 11.20
CA LEU A 71 -5.90 -1.72 11.60
C LEU A 71 -6.18 -0.83 10.38
N THR A 72 -5.43 -1.02 9.30
CA THR A 72 -5.62 -0.30 8.04
C THR A 72 -7.00 -0.57 7.43
N GLN A 73 -7.51 -1.80 7.48
CA GLN A 73 -8.88 -2.10 7.03
C GLN A 73 -9.94 -1.33 7.83
N ARG A 74 -9.81 -1.25 9.15
CA ARG A 74 -10.74 -0.47 10.00
C ARG A 74 -10.70 1.01 9.66
N LEU A 75 -9.51 1.55 9.43
CA LEU A 75 -9.33 2.94 8.99
C LEU A 75 -9.98 3.18 7.62
N MET A 76 -9.71 2.30 6.64
CA MET A 76 -10.26 2.43 5.29
C MET A 76 -11.78 2.27 5.27
N ALA A 77 -12.35 1.41 6.12
CA ALA A 77 -13.80 1.30 6.29
C ALA A 77 -14.40 2.62 6.79
N ARG A 78 -13.81 3.21 7.84
CA ARG A 78 -14.23 4.51 8.37
C ARG A 78 -14.14 5.64 7.33
N ALA A 79 -13.11 5.62 6.48
CA ALA A 79 -12.87 6.65 5.49
C ALA A 79 -13.76 6.53 4.24
N HIS A 80 -14.01 5.30 3.76
CA HIS A 80 -14.54 5.07 2.42
C HIS A 80 -15.89 4.34 2.36
N PHE A 81 -16.35 3.74 3.46
CA PHE A 81 -17.66 3.09 3.49
C PHE A 81 -18.77 4.01 3.99
N ARG A 82 -20.01 3.60 3.72
CA ARG A 82 -21.21 4.36 4.12
C ARG A 82 -21.35 4.47 5.63
N THR A 83 -20.96 3.42 6.33
CA THR A 83 -20.87 3.40 7.79
C THR A 83 -19.47 2.89 8.18
N PRO A 84 -18.95 3.26 9.36
CA PRO A 84 -17.53 3.05 9.68
C PRO A 84 -17.16 1.59 9.96
N GLU A 85 -18.14 0.69 10.01
CA GLU A 85 -17.95 -0.74 10.22
C GLU A 85 -17.36 -1.41 8.97
N PRO A 86 -16.31 -2.26 9.11
CA PRO A 86 -15.75 -3.01 7.99
C PRO A 86 -16.76 -3.85 7.20
N GLU A 87 -17.84 -4.28 7.85
CA GLU A 87 -18.93 -5.06 7.27
C GLU A 87 -19.86 -4.23 6.36
N SER A 88 -19.75 -2.89 6.36
CA SER A 88 -20.50 -2.01 5.45
C SER A 88 -20.00 -2.06 4.00
N GLY A 89 -18.90 -2.76 3.75
CA GLY A 89 -18.31 -2.93 2.42
C GLY A 89 -17.56 -4.26 2.34
N SER A 90 -16.50 -4.30 1.55
CA SER A 90 -15.64 -5.48 1.41
C SER A 90 -14.20 -5.07 1.20
N PHE A 91 -13.25 -6.00 1.25
CA PHE A 91 -11.85 -5.70 0.98
C PHE A 91 -11.24 -6.74 0.05
N SER A 92 -10.43 -6.29 -0.90
CA SER A 92 -9.46 -7.13 -1.59
C SER A 92 -8.11 -6.97 -0.88
N ILE A 93 -7.59 -8.06 -0.34
CA ILE A 93 -6.28 -8.12 0.33
C ILE A 93 -5.39 -9.04 -0.49
N ALA A 94 -4.28 -8.50 -1.01
CA ALA A 94 -3.40 -9.24 -1.92
C ALA A 94 -1.92 -9.04 -1.59
N VAL A 95 -1.13 -10.08 -1.83
CA VAL A 95 0.33 -10.03 -1.77
C VAL A 95 0.89 -10.67 -3.04
N GLN A 96 1.70 -9.90 -3.77
CA GLN A 96 2.42 -10.38 -4.94
C GLN A 96 3.84 -10.75 -4.49
N ASP A 97 4.07 -12.03 -4.21
CA ASP A 97 5.32 -12.53 -3.64
C ASP A 97 6.27 -13.06 -4.73
N GLY A 98 7.10 -12.15 -5.28
CA GLY A 98 8.06 -12.43 -6.34
C GLY A 98 7.63 -11.93 -7.73
N ALA A 99 8.61 -11.82 -8.65
CA ALA A 99 8.41 -11.19 -9.96
C ALA A 99 7.32 -11.87 -10.79
N ASP A 100 7.26 -13.20 -10.82
CA ASP A 100 6.23 -13.96 -11.54
C ASP A 100 4.82 -13.83 -10.93
N ALA A 101 4.71 -13.29 -9.71
CA ALA A 101 3.44 -12.96 -9.08
C ALA A 101 3.00 -11.51 -9.33
N GLY A 102 3.78 -10.74 -10.10
CA GLY A 102 3.54 -9.30 -10.34
C GLY A 102 4.29 -8.37 -9.40
N GLN A 103 5.20 -8.87 -8.56
CA GLN A 103 5.97 -8.00 -7.64
C GLN A 103 6.97 -7.12 -8.40
N THR A 104 6.89 -5.81 -8.17
CA THR A 104 7.66 -4.84 -8.96
C THR A 104 8.62 -3.99 -8.13
N VAL A 105 8.31 -3.76 -6.86
CA VAL A 105 9.30 -3.35 -5.87
C VAL A 105 9.71 -4.60 -5.09
N PRO A 106 11.00 -4.96 -5.04
CA PRO A 106 11.50 -6.11 -4.29
C PRO A 106 11.50 -5.83 -2.78
N HIS A 107 10.32 -5.56 -2.24
CA HIS A 107 10.01 -5.31 -0.84
C HIS A 107 8.59 -5.83 -0.62
N VAL A 108 8.38 -6.75 0.32
CA VAL A 108 7.05 -7.24 0.70
C VAL A 108 6.10 -6.07 0.95
N HIS A 109 4.94 -6.12 0.32
CA HIS A 109 3.84 -5.18 0.55
C HIS A 109 2.51 -5.90 0.38
N VAL A 110 1.56 -5.55 1.25
CA VAL A 110 0.19 -6.04 1.20
C VAL A 110 -0.68 -4.92 0.63
N HIS A 111 -1.40 -5.21 -0.45
CA HIS A 111 -2.42 -4.34 -0.99
C HIS A 111 -3.66 -4.42 -0.10
N VAL A 112 -4.16 -3.27 0.36
CA VAL A 112 -5.42 -3.15 1.08
C VAL A 112 -6.34 -2.26 0.27
N VAL A 113 -7.36 -2.88 -0.34
CA VAL A 113 -8.25 -2.23 -1.30
C VAL A 113 -9.69 -2.29 -0.79
N PRO A 114 -10.28 -1.17 -0.31
CA PRO A 114 -11.69 -1.13 0.10
C PRO A 114 -12.60 -1.28 -1.12
N ARG A 115 -13.64 -2.10 -1.01
CA ARG A 115 -14.55 -2.46 -2.08
C ARG A 115 -15.99 -2.03 -1.76
N THR A 116 -16.67 -1.45 -2.74
CA THR A 116 -18.11 -1.12 -2.66
C THR A 116 -18.85 -1.59 -3.91
N ALA A 117 -20.17 -1.77 -3.81
CA ALA A 117 -20.96 -2.23 -4.95
C ALA A 117 -20.85 -1.25 -6.13
N GLY A 118 -20.35 -1.73 -7.27
CA GLY A 118 -20.16 -0.94 -8.49
C GLY A 118 -18.85 -0.15 -8.55
N ASP A 119 -17.88 -0.44 -7.68
CA ASP A 119 -16.55 0.20 -7.71
C ASP A 119 -15.70 -0.17 -8.93
N MET A 120 -15.99 -1.31 -9.55
CA MET A 120 -15.38 -1.82 -10.76
C MET A 120 -16.45 -2.40 -11.67
N GLU A 121 -16.15 -2.52 -12.97
CA GLU A 121 -17.08 -3.08 -13.96
C GLU A 121 -17.45 -4.54 -13.63
N THR A 122 -16.48 -5.32 -13.14
CA THR A 122 -16.69 -6.68 -12.66
C THR A 122 -15.93 -6.93 -11.36
N THR A 123 -16.39 -7.88 -10.54
CA THR A 123 -15.72 -8.22 -9.28
C THR A 123 -14.28 -8.69 -9.50
N ASP A 124 -14.04 -9.43 -10.58
CA ASP A 124 -12.74 -10.03 -10.92
C ASP A 124 -11.78 -9.03 -11.58
N ALA A 125 -12.25 -7.86 -12.00
CA ALA A 125 -11.40 -6.81 -12.59
C ALA A 125 -10.23 -6.44 -11.66
N VAL A 126 -10.42 -6.50 -10.33
CA VAL A 126 -9.36 -6.23 -9.35
C VAL A 126 -8.13 -7.14 -9.54
N TYR A 127 -8.33 -8.40 -9.96
CA TYR A 127 -7.21 -9.32 -10.16
C TYR A 127 -6.45 -8.99 -11.44
N VAL A 128 -7.17 -8.53 -12.47
CA VAL A 128 -6.58 -8.08 -13.73
C VAL A 128 -5.80 -6.79 -13.49
N GLU A 129 -6.40 -5.82 -12.80
CA GLU A 129 -5.77 -4.53 -12.49
C GLU A 129 -4.59 -4.66 -11.53
N LEU A 130 -4.65 -5.55 -10.53
CA LEU A 130 -3.49 -5.81 -9.66
C LEU A 130 -2.32 -6.41 -10.45
N ALA A 131 -2.61 -7.25 -11.45
CA ALA A 131 -1.61 -7.88 -12.29
C ALA A 131 -1.15 -6.99 -13.48
N SER A 132 -1.89 -5.92 -13.79
CA SER A 132 -1.54 -4.98 -14.85
C SER A 132 -0.47 -3.98 -14.38
N GLU A 133 0.10 -3.21 -15.31
CA GLU A 133 0.97 -2.07 -14.96
C GLU A 133 0.22 -1.00 -14.13
N GLU A 134 -1.11 -1.04 -14.05
CA GLU A 134 -1.93 -0.07 -13.31
C GLU A 134 -1.89 -0.32 -11.79
N GLY A 135 -1.92 -1.58 -11.36
CA GLY A 135 -1.74 -1.99 -9.95
C GLY A 135 -0.28 -2.03 -9.51
N ASN A 136 0.63 -1.92 -10.47
CA ASN A 136 2.07 -1.95 -10.30
C ASN A 136 2.60 -0.64 -9.67
N VAL A 137 2.58 -0.57 -8.33
CA VAL A 137 3.13 0.58 -7.57
C VAL A 137 4.63 0.79 -7.82
N GLY A 138 5.36 -0.30 -8.06
CA GLY A 138 6.80 -0.22 -8.35
C GLY A 138 7.11 0.49 -9.66
N GLY A 139 6.42 0.16 -10.74
CA GLY A 139 6.61 0.78 -12.05
C GLY A 139 6.48 2.29 -11.98
N ALA A 140 5.42 2.77 -11.33
CA ALA A 140 5.19 4.20 -11.15
C ALA A 140 6.29 4.90 -10.34
N LEU A 141 6.81 4.27 -9.29
CA LEU A 141 7.93 4.82 -8.51
C LEU A 141 9.25 4.81 -9.30
N TRP A 142 9.52 3.74 -10.06
CA TRP A 142 10.70 3.65 -10.93
C TRP A 142 10.72 4.75 -11.98
N ASP A 143 9.58 5.00 -12.65
CA ASP A 143 9.47 6.06 -13.65
C ASP A 143 9.67 7.43 -13.04
N ARG A 144 8.98 7.70 -11.92
CA ARG A 144 8.99 9.01 -11.26
C ARG A 144 10.37 9.37 -10.70
N GLU A 145 11.06 8.42 -10.07
CA GLU A 145 12.25 8.72 -9.28
C GLU A 145 13.57 8.36 -9.96
N LEU A 146 13.58 7.37 -10.86
CA LEU A 146 14.82 6.82 -11.41
C LEU A 146 14.87 6.81 -12.94
N GLY A 147 13.75 7.04 -13.63
CA GLY A 147 13.68 7.15 -15.09
C GLY A 147 14.05 5.89 -15.87
N ALA A 148 14.34 4.79 -15.17
CA ALA A 148 14.68 3.50 -15.74
C ALA A 148 14.20 2.39 -14.79
N ARG A 149 13.38 1.46 -15.33
CA ARG A 149 12.87 0.30 -14.60
C ARG A 149 13.87 -0.87 -14.71
N PRO A 150 14.10 -1.65 -13.64
CA PRO A 150 14.85 -2.90 -13.76
C PRO A 150 14.08 -3.90 -14.63
N GLN A 151 14.79 -4.73 -15.41
CA GLN A 151 14.15 -5.79 -16.20
C GLN A 151 13.47 -6.80 -15.26
N PRO A 152 12.14 -7.01 -15.37
CA PRO A 152 11.47 -8.05 -14.61
C PRO A 152 12.06 -9.41 -14.99
N GLY A 153 12.38 -10.23 -13.99
CA GLY A 153 12.88 -11.60 -14.23
C GLY A 153 11.78 -12.60 -14.60
N GLY A 154 10.52 -12.16 -14.68
CA GLY A 154 9.35 -13.03 -14.84
C GLY A 154 8.74 -13.02 -16.23
N GLY A 155 8.03 -14.11 -16.57
CA GLY A 155 7.54 -14.39 -17.94
C GLY A 155 6.17 -13.81 -18.30
N MET A 156 5.54 -13.01 -17.43
CA MET A 156 4.26 -12.38 -17.75
C MET A 156 4.46 -11.20 -18.71
N SER A 157 3.62 -11.12 -19.74
CA SER A 157 3.57 -9.99 -20.66
C SER A 157 3.13 -8.73 -19.92
N GLN A 158 3.90 -7.66 -20.03
CA GLN A 158 3.52 -6.34 -19.54
C GLN A 158 2.28 -5.86 -20.31
N VAL A 159 1.25 -5.44 -19.57
CA VAL A 159 0.11 -4.72 -20.14
C VAL A 159 0.42 -3.25 -19.94
N ASP A 160 0.92 -2.58 -20.98
CA ASP A 160 1.17 -1.13 -20.98
C ASP A 160 -0.18 -0.42 -21.08
N ASP A 161 -0.42 0.54 -20.19
CA ASP A 161 -1.64 1.35 -20.24
C ASP A 161 -1.34 2.83 -19.94
N GLU A 162 -1.55 3.67 -20.95
CA GLU A 162 -1.14 5.08 -21.02
C GLU A 162 -2.12 6.03 -20.31
N ASP A 163 -3.27 5.54 -19.84
CA ASP A 163 -4.42 6.39 -19.51
C ASP A 163 -4.59 6.74 -18.00
N ARG A 164 -3.70 6.28 -17.11
CA ARG A 164 -3.73 6.63 -15.67
C ARG A 164 -2.48 7.39 -15.20
N GLU A 165 -2.65 8.69 -15.03
CA GLU A 165 -1.63 9.61 -14.50
C GLU A 165 -1.35 9.37 -13.00
N PRO A 166 -0.09 9.43 -12.57
CA PRO A 166 0.27 9.37 -11.15
C PRO A 166 -0.31 10.55 -10.39
N ARG A 167 -0.74 10.32 -9.14
CA ARG A 167 -1.22 11.40 -8.27
C ARG A 167 -0.09 12.39 -7.97
N SER A 168 -0.48 13.65 -7.75
CA SER A 168 0.45 14.68 -7.30
C SER A 168 0.93 14.40 -5.87
N VAL A 169 2.10 14.92 -5.53
CA VAL A 169 2.65 14.81 -4.17
C VAL A 169 1.72 15.47 -3.14
N GLU A 170 1.08 16.58 -3.51
CA GLU A 170 0.18 17.33 -2.65
C GLU A 170 -1.08 16.53 -2.29
N GLU A 171 -1.72 15.88 -3.28
CA GLU A 171 -2.87 14.99 -3.04
C GLU A 171 -2.50 13.81 -2.12
N MET A 172 -1.32 13.21 -2.33
CA MET A 172 -0.86 12.12 -1.47
C MET A 172 -0.62 12.58 -0.03
N MET A 173 -0.09 13.79 0.16
CA MET A 173 0.15 14.36 1.48
C MET A 173 -1.17 14.71 2.19
N GLU A 174 -2.13 15.29 1.47
CA GLU A 174 -3.45 15.59 2.02
C GLU A 174 -4.17 14.32 2.49
N GLU A 175 -4.18 13.27 1.67
CA GLU A 175 -4.75 11.98 2.04
C GLU A 175 -4.01 11.36 3.25
N THR A 176 -2.68 11.47 3.28
CA THR A 176 -1.87 10.97 4.40
C THR A 176 -2.24 11.68 5.71
N GLU A 177 -2.35 13.00 5.70
CA GLU A 177 -2.71 13.78 6.90
C GLU A 177 -4.16 13.52 7.33
N GLN A 178 -5.08 13.33 6.38
CA GLN A 178 -6.45 12.92 6.67
C GLN A 178 -6.48 11.58 7.41
N TYR A 179 -5.74 10.57 6.94
CA TYR A 179 -5.66 9.26 7.58
C TYR A 179 -5.00 9.32 8.96
N LYS A 180 -3.95 10.13 9.14
CA LYS A 180 -3.35 10.38 10.46
C LYS A 180 -4.35 11.01 11.43
N ALA A 181 -5.16 11.97 10.97
CA ALA A 181 -6.19 12.58 11.81
C ALA A 181 -7.24 11.57 12.25
N MET A 182 -7.72 10.72 11.33
CA MET A 182 -8.69 9.66 11.65
C MET A 182 -8.12 8.60 12.61
N LEU A 183 -6.85 8.22 12.47
CA LEU A 183 -6.19 7.29 13.40
C LEU A 183 -6.16 7.85 14.83
N LYS A 184 -5.88 9.15 14.98
CA LYS A 184 -5.93 9.82 16.29
C LYS A 184 -7.33 9.77 16.89
N GLU A 185 -8.38 9.98 16.09
CA GLU A 185 -9.77 9.83 16.55
C GLU A 185 -10.10 8.40 16.99
N MET A 186 -9.47 7.41 16.36
CA MET A 186 -9.60 5.99 16.72
C MET A 186 -8.77 5.61 17.97
N GLY A 187 -7.99 6.55 18.54
CA GLY A 187 -7.10 6.29 19.68
C GLY A 187 -5.85 5.49 19.31
N ILE A 188 -5.44 5.55 18.04
CA ILE A 188 -4.23 4.92 17.52
C ILE A 188 -3.21 6.03 17.29
N GLU A 189 -2.11 6.01 18.05
CA GLU A 189 -0.99 6.94 17.94
C GLU A 189 0.19 6.35 17.16
#